data_AF-A0A1R1L5V2-F1
#
_entry.id   AF-A0A1R1L5V2-F1
#
_cell.length_a   1.000
_cell.length_b   1.000
_cell.length_c   1.000
_cell.angle_alpha   90.00
_cell.angle_beta   90.00
_cell.angle_gamma   90.00
#
_symmetry.space_group_name_H-M   'P 1'
#
loop_
_entity.id
_entity.type
_entity.pdbx_description
1 polymer ?
#
loop_
_entity_poly.entity_id
_entity_poly.type
_entity_poly.pdbx_seq_one_letter_code
_entity_poly.pdbx_strand_id
1 'polypeptide(L)'
;WRDGVEVVAMDGFTGFKTAAAEELPTAVPVMDPFHVIRLAGEGLDRCRQRVQQHTLGHRGRAGDPLYRARRTLQTGADLLTDTQRARLDTVFAADEHVQVE
;
A
#
# COMPACT_ATOMS: atom_id res chain seq x y z
N TRP A 1 -35.23 0.17 7.71
CA TRP A 1 -34.14 0.16 6.70
C TRP A 1 -32.79 -0.06 7.36
N ARG A 2 -32.44 0.69 8.43
CA ARG A 2 -31.19 0.50 9.20
C ARG A 2 -31.00 -0.92 9.72
N ASP A 3 -32.07 -1.54 10.24
CA ASP A 3 -32.03 -2.90 10.79
C ASP A 3 -31.72 -3.98 9.73
N GLY A 4 -31.75 -3.64 8.44
CA GLY A 4 -31.36 -4.53 7.34
C GLY A 4 -29.91 -4.34 6.88
N VAL A 5 -29.14 -3.47 7.53
CA VAL A 5 -27.71 -3.27 7.21
C VAL A 5 -26.89 -4.33 7.95
N GLU A 6 -26.25 -5.22 7.18
CA GLU A 6 -25.44 -6.31 7.74
C GLU A 6 -23.95 -5.95 7.82
N VAL A 7 -23.47 -5.06 6.96
CA VAL A 7 -22.04 -4.71 6.84
C VAL A 7 -21.89 -3.21 6.64
N VAL A 8 -20.91 -2.62 7.32
CA VAL A 8 -20.49 -1.23 7.10
C VAL A 8 -19.02 -1.22 6.71
N ALA A 9 -18.74 -0.93 5.43
CA ALA A 9 -17.39 -0.63 4.98
C ALA A 9 -17.04 0.81 5.35
N MET A 10 -15.92 1.00 6.03
CA MET A 10 -15.49 2.30 6.53
C MET A 10 -13.97 2.46 6.43
N ASP A 11 -13.51 3.70 6.55
CA ASP A 11 -12.08 3.93 6.73
C ASP A 11 -11.62 3.47 8.13
N GLY A 12 -10.30 3.46 8.34
CA GLY A 12 -9.70 3.02 9.62
C GLY A 12 -9.81 4.02 10.77
N PHE A 13 -10.57 5.09 10.62
CA PHE A 13 -10.74 6.11 11.65
C PHE A 13 -11.65 5.61 12.77
N THR A 14 -11.16 5.69 14.00
CA THR A 14 -11.88 5.22 15.19
C THR A 14 -13.25 5.89 15.36
N GLY A 15 -13.40 7.16 14.96
CA GLY A 15 -14.68 7.87 15.09
C GLY A 15 -15.83 7.22 14.30
N PHE A 16 -15.55 6.71 13.10
CA PHE A 16 -16.58 6.00 12.32
C PHE A 16 -16.89 4.63 12.91
N LYS A 17 -15.90 3.95 13.48
CA LYS A 17 -16.13 2.70 14.21
C LYS A 17 -17.05 2.91 15.41
N THR A 18 -16.82 3.97 16.19
CA THR A 18 -17.70 4.33 17.32
C THR A 18 -19.12 4.62 16.82
N ALA A 19 -19.27 5.49 15.83
CA ALA A 19 -20.59 5.84 15.28
C ALA A 19 -21.32 4.61 14.70
N ALA A 20 -20.61 3.71 14.01
CA ALA A 20 -21.22 2.48 13.48
C ALA A 20 -21.65 1.52 14.60
N ALA A 21 -20.87 1.41 15.67
CA ALA A 21 -21.24 0.59 16.82
C ALA A 21 -22.46 1.14 17.57
N GLU A 22 -22.62 2.46 17.63
CA GLU A 22 -23.76 3.14 18.26
C GLU A 22 -25.02 3.08 17.40
N GLU A 23 -24.92 3.38 16.11
CA GLU A 23 -26.07 3.54 15.21
C GLU A 23 -26.49 2.24 14.49
N LEU A 24 -25.56 1.29 14.33
CA LEU A 24 -25.75 0.02 13.61
C LEU A 24 -25.12 -1.14 14.38
N PRO A 25 -25.56 -1.42 15.62
CA PRO A 25 -24.89 -2.37 16.52
C PRO A 25 -24.88 -3.83 16.01
N THR A 26 -25.77 -4.17 15.08
CA THR A 26 -25.87 -5.50 14.46
C THR A 26 -25.03 -5.64 13.19
N ALA A 27 -24.54 -4.53 12.63
CA ALA A 27 -23.75 -4.56 11.40
C ALA A 27 -22.28 -4.85 11.70
N VAL A 28 -21.63 -5.62 10.82
CA VAL A 28 -20.21 -5.93 10.92
C VAL A 28 -19.40 -4.77 10.33
N PRO A 29 -18.55 -4.08 11.12
CA PRO A 29 -17.65 -3.07 10.59
C PRO A 29 -16.48 -3.75 9.86
N VAL A 30 -16.23 -3.35 8.61
CA VAL A 30 -15.10 -3.82 7.79
C VAL A 30 -14.30 -2.64 7.26
N MET A 31 -13.01 -2.86 7.03
CA MET A 31 -12.17 -1.85 6.37
C MET A 31 -12.51 -1.80 4.89
N ASP A 32 -12.72 -0.60 4.37
CA ASP A 32 -12.93 -0.39 2.94
C ASP A 32 -11.65 -0.76 2.13
N PRO A 33 -11.77 -1.59 1.06
CA PRO A 33 -10.63 -2.00 0.25
C PRO A 33 -9.81 -0.84 -0.35
N PHE A 34 -10.44 0.27 -0.72
CA PHE A 34 -9.74 1.45 -1.23
C PHE A 34 -8.78 2.02 -0.17
N HIS A 35 -9.23 2.11 1.07
CA HIS A 35 -8.38 2.57 2.18
C HIS A 35 -7.29 1.56 2.54
N VAL A 36 -7.59 0.26 2.50
CA VAL A 36 -6.59 -0.80 2.72
C VAL A 36 -5.48 -0.76 1.67
N ILE A 37 -5.84 -0.69 0.38
CA ILE A 37 -4.87 -0.65 -0.73
C ILE A 37 -4.02 0.63 -0.63
N ARG A 38 -4.64 1.78 -0.31
CA ARG A 38 -3.89 3.02 -0.09
C ARG A 38 -2.87 2.88 1.04
N LEU A 39 -3.26 2.34 2.20
CA LEU A 39 -2.36 2.13 3.34
C LEU A 39 -1.20 1.18 3.00
N ALA A 40 -1.48 0.10 2.27
CA ALA A 40 -0.45 -0.82 1.80
C ALA A 40 0.54 -0.11 0.85
N GLY A 41 0.03 0.70 -0.08
CA GLY A 41 0.85 1.50 -1.00
C GLY A 41 1.73 2.52 -0.30
N GLU A 42 1.25 3.17 0.76
CA GLU A 42 2.02 4.09 1.60
C GLU A 42 3.10 3.35 2.41
N GLY A 43 2.78 2.16 2.94
CA GLY A 43 3.77 1.30 3.59
C GLY A 43 4.91 0.91 2.64
N LEU A 44 4.56 0.50 1.42
CA LEU A 44 5.53 0.13 0.40
C LEU A 44 6.41 1.31 -0.04
N ASP A 45 5.82 2.49 -0.22
CA ASP A 45 6.61 3.68 -0.58
C ASP A 45 7.56 4.11 0.55
N ARG A 46 7.15 4.01 1.82
CA ARG A 46 8.04 4.24 2.96
C ARG A 46 9.21 3.24 2.99
N CYS A 47 8.94 1.95 2.75
CA CYS A 47 9.99 0.94 2.68
C CYS A 47 11.00 1.25 1.57
N ARG A 48 10.49 1.56 0.36
CA ARG A 48 11.29 1.97 -0.78
C ARG A 48 12.15 3.21 -0.47
N GLN A 49 11.57 4.24 0.14
CA GLN A 49 12.29 5.46 0.51
C GLN A 49 13.37 5.18 1.56
N ARG A 50 13.12 4.29 2.52
CA ARG A 50 14.09 3.92 3.57
C ARG A 50 15.30 3.21 2.97
N VAL A 51 15.08 2.23 2.09
CA VAL A 51 16.15 1.55 1.35
C VAL A 51 16.94 2.56 0.52
N GLN A 52 16.26 3.44 -0.23
CA GLN A 52 16.91 4.46 -1.05
C GLN A 52 17.77 5.44 -0.23
N GLN A 53 17.28 5.86 0.92
CA GLN A 53 18.02 6.75 1.82
C GLN A 53 19.28 6.06 2.36
N HIS A 54 19.16 4.79 2.75
CA HIS A 54 20.27 4.01 3.27
C HIS A 54 21.36 3.76 2.21
N THR A 55 20.98 3.48 0.96
CA THR A 55 21.92 3.17 -0.11
C THR A 55 22.50 4.39 -0.82
N LEU A 56 21.69 5.41 -1.08
CA LEU A 56 22.07 6.58 -1.91
C LEU A 56 22.06 7.91 -1.15
N GLY A 57 21.63 7.95 0.12
CA GLY A 57 21.60 9.17 0.92
C GLY A 57 20.51 10.17 0.52
N HIS A 58 19.51 9.76 -0.29
CA HIS A 58 18.34 10.58 -0.63
C HIS A 58 17.06 9.75 -0.86
N ARG A 59 15.89 10.39 -0.83
CA ARG A 59 14.57 9.71 -0.95
C ARG A 59 14.23 9.13 -2.34
N GLY A 60 14.97 9.52 -3.37
CA GLY A 60 14.81 9.03 -4.74
C GLY A 60 14.74 10.14 -5.79
N ARG A 61 15.35 9.89 -6.95
CA ARG A 61 15.49 10.75 -8.12
C ARG A 61 15.10 9.97 -9.37
N ALA A 62 14.80 10.67 -10.47
CA ALA A 62 14.40 10.03 -11.73
C ALA A 62 15.41 9.01 -12.28
N GLY A 63 16.69 9.14 -11.92
CA GLY A 63 17.74 8.19 -12.28
C GLY A 63 17.80 6.93 -11.42
N ASP A 64 17.13 6.86 -10.27
CA ASP A 64 17.34 5.75 -9.34
C ASP A 64 16.45 4.56 -9.71
N PRO A 65 16.98 3.33 -9.72
CA PRO A 65 16.21 2.13 -10.08
C PRO A 65 14.92 1.96 -9.25
N LEU A 66 15.03 2.05 -7.91
CA LEU A 66 13.87 1.95 -7.01
C LEU A 66 12.85 3.07 -7.24
N TYR A 67 13.30 4.32 -7.40
CA TYR A 67 12.39 5.43 -7.68
C TYR A 67 11.68 5.29 -9.03
N ARG A 68 12.37 4.79 -10.05
CA ARG A 68 11.79 4.48 -11.36
C ARG A 68 10.73 3.38 -11.29
N ALA A 69 10.90 2.39 -10.42
CA ALA A 69 9.96 1.29 -10.22
C ALA A 69 8.74 1.63 -9.34
N ARG A 70 8.67 2.82 -8.71
CA ARG A 70 7.65 3.17 -7.69
C ARG A 70 6.19 2.91 -8.10
N ARG A 71 5.82 3.18 -9.36
CA ARG A 71 4.46 2.93 -9.87
C ARG A 71 4.23 1.45 -10.18
N THR A 72 5.26 0.78 -10.69
CA THR A 72 5.23 -0.65 -10.98
C THR A 72 5.05 -1.46 -9.70
N LEU A 73 5.69 -1.04 -8.60
CA LEU A 73 5.51 -1.61 -7.26
C LEU A 73 4.07 -1.52 -6.72
N GLN A 74 3.27 -0.56 -7.21
CA GLN A 74 1.86 -0.37 -6.82
C GLN A 74 0.88 -0.99 -7.82
N THR A 75 1.37 -1.65 -8.86
CA THR A 75 0.52 -2.31 -9.87
C THR A 75 0.28 -3.76 -9.46
N GLY A 76 -0.98 -4.21 -9.51
CA GLY A 76 -1.32 -5.61 -9.23
C GLY A 76 -0.55 -6.56 -10.16
N ALA A 77 -0.11 -7.70 -9.62
CA ALA A 77 0.81 -8.61 -10.32
C ALA A 77 0.28 -9.12 -11.68
N ASP A 78 -1.04 -9.30 -11.78
CA ASP A 78 -1.73 -9.74 -13.00
C ASP A 78 -1.90 -8.62 -14.05
N LEU A 79 -1.67 -7.36 -13.65
CA LEU A 79 -1.75 -6.18 -14.51
C LEU A 79 -0.37 -5.72 -15.01
N LEU A 80 0.71 -6.38 -14.57
CA LEU A 80 2.06 -6.05 -14.99
C LEU A 80 2.32 -6.53 -16.41
N THR A 81 2.87 -5.64 -17.24
CA THR A 81 3.48 -6.05 -18.52
C THR A 81 4.79 -6.79 -18.29
N ASP A 82 5.27 -7.54 -19.27
CA ASP A 82 6.56 -8.24 -19.17
C ASP A 82 7.72 -7.29 -18.87
N THR A 83 7.73 -6.12 -19.50
CA THR A 83 8.72 -5.06 -19.25
C THR A 83 8.67 -4.53 -17.82
N GLN A 84 7.47 -4.45 -17.24
CA GLN A 84 7.28 -4.03 -15.85
C GLN A 84 7.75 -5.11 -14.88
N ARG A 85 7.44 -6.39 -15.16
CA ARG A 85 7.90 -7.54 -14.38
C ARG A 85 9.42 -7.63 -14.37
N ALA A 86 10.06 -7.59 -15.53
CA ALA A 86 11.51 -7.60 -15.66
C ALA A 86 12.20 -6.44 -14.91
N ARG A 87 11.57 -5.26 -14.86
CA ARG A 87 12.05 -4.13 -14.05
C ARG A 87 12.01 -4.46 -12.56
N LEU A 88 10.93 -5.07 -12.07
CA LEU A 88 10.85 -5.48 -10.66
C LEU A 88 11.88 -6.56 -10.35
N ASP A 89 12.02 -7.56 -11.21
CA ASP A 89 13.01 -8.64 -11.04
C ASP A 89 14.43 -8.05 -10.94
N THR A 90 14.76 -7.08 -11.80
CA THR A 90 16.05 -6.38 -11.76
C THR A 90 16.26 -5.63 -10.44
N VAL A 91 15.22 -4.95 -9.95
CA VAL A 91 15.28 -4.20 -8.69
C VAL A 91 15.43 -5.14 -7.50
N PHE A 92 14.67 -6.24 -7.47
CA PHE A 92 14.69 -7.20 -6.36
C PHE A 92 15.94 -8.10 -6.35
N ALA A 93 16.61 -8.28 -7.49
CA ALA A 93 17.86 -9.04 -7.57
C ALA A 93 19.09 -8.26 -7.07
N ALA A 94 18.98 -6.95 -6.84
CA ALA A 94 20.11 -6.14 -6.40
C ALA A 94 20.32 -6.25 -4.87
N ASP A 95 21.50 -6.67 -4.44
CA ASP A 95 21.85 -6.84 -3.03
C ASP A 95 21.68 -5.55 -2.20
N GLU A 96 21.86 -4.39 -2.82
CA GLU A 96 21.64 -3.09 -2.18
C GLU A 96 20.17 -2.81 -1.84
N HIS A 97 19.22 -3.50 -2.47
CA HIS A 97 17.78 -3.30 -2.24
C HIS A 97 17.16 -4.26 -1.22
N VAL A 98 17.98 -5.04 -0.51
CA VAL A 98 17.51 -5.89 0.59
C VAL A 98 16.90 -5.07 1.73
N GLN A 99 16.13 -5.73 2.59
CA GLN A 99 15.50 -5.10 3.74
C GLN A 99 16.55 -4.37 4.59
N VAL A 100 16.28 -3.10 4.84
CA VAL A 100 17.00 -2.27 5.81
C VAL A 100 16.31 -2.36 7.16
N GLU A 101 17.09 -2.48 8.25
CA GLU A 101 16.60 -2.56 9.63
C GLU A 101 15.76 -1.32 10.00
#